data_AF-A0A6G1SVJ4-F1
#
_entry.id   AF-A0A6G1SVJ4-F1
#
_cell.length_a   1.000
_cell.length_b   1.000
_cell.length_c   1.000
_cell.angle_alpha   90.00
_cell.angle_beta   90.00
_cell.angle_gamma   90.00
#
_symmetry.space_group_name_H-M   'P 1'
#
loop_
_entity.id
_entity.type
_entity.pdbx_description
1 polymer ?
#
loop_
_entity_poly.entity_id
_entity_poly.type
_entity_poly.pdbx_seq_one_letter_code
_entity_poly.pdbx_strand_id
1 'polypeptide(L)'
;MTTIETVLGPIPAEDLGFTLSHEHTPRPPAILGVEYPWMFDLDEMRERGIAELTEAKQGGVDAIIDLSTPDLGRSMSLSVDYAKASGLHIVVATGIWREVPRQLRSWSPERTAEVFVREIREGIQDTDIKAGVIKVASDAEGVSEAAELILRAAAIASRETGCPISSHQWAPLEVGWRQMEILRDAGANMDRVCIGHSADTTDVEYLERLLNAGVYLSMDRYPGGTVATADGQQQRPTWEQRNATVKALVDRGWAHRLMLGHDYAPGLQPRSMPTRYLFLSTTALPALRESGVPDETIDLMMRGVPRAFLTGEAVG
;
A
#
# COMPACT_ATOMS: atom_id res chain seq x y z
N MET A 1 16.99 19.08 -1.22
CA MET A 1 16.79 17.83 -0.46
C MET A 1 15.52 17.20 -0.97
N THR A 2 15.56 15.90 -1.26
CA THR A 2 14.38 15.17 -1.72
C THR A 2 13.42 14.98 -0.56
N THR A 3 12.13 15.22 -0.78
CA THR A 3 11.11 15.16 0.27
C THR A 3 10.04 14.13 -0.07
N ILE A 4 9.36 13.63 0.97
CA ILE A 4 8.22 12.72 0.86
C ILE A 4 7.00 13.43 1.44
N GLU A 5 5.92 13.51 0.65
CA GLU A 5 4.65 14.08 1.12
C GLU A 5 4.00 13.15 2.15
N THR A 6 3.66 13.70 3.32
CA THR A 6 2.88 13.02 4.37
C THR A 6 1.64 13.84 4.70
N VAL A 7 0.72 13.25 5.47
CA VAL A 7 -0.51 13.94 5.89
C VAL A 7 -0.25 15.21 6.72
N LEU A 8 0.92 15.34 7.37
CA LEU A 8 1.30 16.54 8.13
C LEU A 8 2.24 17.47 7.35
N GLY A 9 2.40 17.23 6.05
CA GLY A 9 3.29 17.97 5.16
C GLY A 9 4.53 17.17 4.75
N PRO A 10 5.37 17.75 3.88
CA PRO A 10 6.57 17.07 3.38
C PRO A 10 7.62 16.90 4.48
N ILE A 11 8.24 15.72 4.51
CA ILE A 11 9.41 15.42 5.36
C ILE A 11 10.65 15.20 4.49
N PRO A 12 11.88 15.43 5.00
CA PRO A 12 13.10 14.94 4.36
C PRO A 12 13.02 13.43 4.13
N ALA A 13 13.47 12.94 2.97
CA ALA A 13 13.36 11.51 2.63
C ALA A 13 14.15 10.60 3.59
N GLU A 14 15.24 11.10 4.17
CA GLU A 14 16.04 10.42 5.19
C GLU A 14 15.27 10.18 6.51
N ASP A 15 14.23 10.96 6.79
CA ASP A 15 13.44 10.88 8.03
C ASP A 15 12.31 9.84 7.94
N LEU A 16 12.08 9.21 6.78
CA LEU A 16 11.01 8.24 6.60
C LEU A 16 11.10 7.05 7.57
N GLY A 17 12.31 6.55 7.82
CA GLY A 17 12.56 5.48 8.77
C GLY A 17 11.95 4.11 8.40
N PHE A 18 11.65 3.30 9.41
CA PHE A 18 11.07 1.97 9.25
C PHE A 18 9.63 2.07 8.76
N THR A 19 9.38 1.59 7.54
CA THR A 19 8.15 1.85 6.81
C THR A 19 7.37 0.57 6.54
N LEU A 20 6.09 0.57 6.87
CA LEU A 20 5.15 -0.45 6.39
C LEU A 20 4.58 0.00 5.04
N SER A 21 4.87 -0.75 3.98
CA SER A 21 4.66 -0.27 2.59
C SER A 21 3.23 -0.39 2.07
N HIS A 22 2.35 -1.07 2.81
CA HIS A 22 0.95 -1.27 2.44
C HIS A 22 0.11 -1.49 3.69
N GLU A 23 -0.55 -0.43 4.13
CA GLU A 23 -1.44 -0.45 5.28
C GLU A 23 -2.71 0.35 4.99
N HIS A 24 -3.65 0.28 5.94
CA HIS A 24 -4.84 1.12 5.97
C HIS A 24 -5.04 1.66 7.37
N THR A 25 -5.09 2.98 7.54
CA THR A 25 -5.50 3.54 8.83
C THR A 25 -6.97 3.23 9.09
N PRO A 26 -7.42 3.14 10.36
CA PRO A 26 -8.85 2.97 10.64
C PRO A 26 -9.67 4.06 9.98
N ARG A 27 -10.78 3.67 9.39
CA ARG A 27 -11.43 4.48 8.37
C ARG A 27 -12.92 4.17 8.30
N PRO A 28 -13.78 5.17 8.04
CA PRO A 28 -15.20 4.94 7.90
C PRO A 28 -15.49 3.94 6.77
N PRO A 29 -16.62 3.22 6.82
CA PRO A 29 -17.01 2.25 5.79
C PRO A 29 -17.46 2.94 4.49
N ALA A 30 -16.50 3.53 3.77
CA ALA A 30 -16.68 4.23 2.51
C ALA A 30 -17.89 5.17 2.52
N ILE A 31 -18.72 5.10 1.47
CA ILE A 31 -19.91 5.94 1.31
C ILE A 31 -20.90 5.80 2.48
N LEU A 32 -20.96 4.63 3.14
CA LEU A 32 -21.87 4.44 4.27
C LEU A 32 -21.45 5.28 5.48
N GLY A 33 -20.14 5.45 5.70
CA GLY A 33 -19.62 6.31 6.76
C GLY A 33 -19.95 7.80 6.56
N VAL A 34 -20.23 8.20 5.31
CA VAL A 34 -20.58 9.58 4.95
C VAL A 34 -22.10 9.79 4.95
N GLU A 35 -22.85 8.87 4.32
CA GLU A 35 -24.31 9.01 4.16
C GLU A 35 -25.09 8.55 5.38
N TYR A 36 -24.55 7.61 6.16
CA TYR A 36 -25.20 7.02 7.34
C TYR A 36 -24.31 7.08 8.59
N PRO A 37 -23.76 8.25 8.96
CA PRO A 37 -22.80 8.35 10.05
C PRO A 37 -23.38 7.92 11.41
N TRP A 38 -24.69 8.00 11.62
CA TRP A 38 -25.36 7.54 12.86
C TRP A 38 -25.35 6.02 13.05
N MET A 39 -24.94 5.24 12.04
CA MET A 39 -24.80 3.78 12.14
C MET A 39 -23.44 3.35 12.70
N PHE A 40 -22.49 4.29 12.86
CA PHE A 40 -21.10 3.98 13.18
C PHE A 40 -20.60 4.89 14.31
N ASP A 41 -19.89 4.30 15.27
CA ASP A 41 -19.19 5.06 16.29
C ASP A 41 -17.82 5.52 15.76
N LEU A 42 -17.82 6.67 15.08
CA LEU A 42 -16.61 7.21 14.46
C LEU A 42 -15.62 7.78 15.49
N ASP A 43 -16.09 8.21 16.64
CA ASP A 43 -15.22 8.71 17.71
C ASP A 43 -14.51 7.54 18.40
N GLU A 44 -15.21 6.45 18.70
CA GLU A 44 -14.58 5.22 19.20
C GLU A 44 -13.57 4.67 18.18
N MET A 45 -13.90 4.69 16.89
CA MET A 45 -12.96 4.31 15.82
C MET A 45 -11.72 5.21 15.79
N ARG A 46 -11.87 6.54 15.96
CA ARG A 46 -10.76 7.48 16.07
C ARG A 46 -9.87 7.12 17.27
N GLU A 47 -10.45 6.97 18.46
CA GLU A 47 -9.70 6.68 19.68
C GLU A 47 -8.92 5.36 19.58
N ARG A 48 -9.56 4.30 19.06
CA ARG A 48 -8.89 3.02 18.82
C ARG A 48 -7.75 3.15 17.81
N GLY A 49 -7.96 3.91 16.74
CA GLY A 49 -6.91 4.13 15.75
C GLY A 49 -5.71 4.87 16.28
N ILE A 50 -5.93 5.88 17.11
CA ILE A 50 -4.86 6.57 17.83
C ILE A 50 -4.09 5.56 18.70
N ALA A 51 -4.79 4.72 19.47
CA ALA A 51 -4.14 3.74 20.34
C ALA A 51 -3.29 2.73 19.55
N GLU A 52 -3.84 2.11 18.50
CA GLU A 52 -3.11 1.11 17.69
C GLU A 52 -1.90 1.70 16.97
N LEU A 53 -2.04 2.90 16.39
CA LEU A 53 -0.95 3.56 15.68
C LEU A 53 0.12 4.08 16.65
N THR A 54 -0.27 4.50 17.85
CA THR A 54 0.68 4.84 18.92
C THR A 54 1.47 3.61 19.36
N GLU A 55 0.81 2.46 19.53
CA GLU A 55 1.50 1.20 19.81
C GLU A 55 2.47 0.83 18.68
N ALA A 56 2.05 0.99 17.41
CA ALA A 56 2.92 0.77 16.26
C ALA A 56 4.19 1.66 16.32
N LYS A 57 4.03 2.96 16.62
CA LYS A 57 5.18 3.87 16.80
C LYS A 57 6.08 3.44 17.94
N GLN A 58 5.52 3.07 19.09
CA GLN A 58 6.27 2.58 20.25
C GLN A 58 7.01 1.27 19.97
N GLY A 59 6.45 0.42 19.10
CA GLY A 59 7.07 -0.81 18.62
C GLY A 59 8.07 -0.62 17.47
N GLY A 60 8.43 0.63 17.14
CA GLY A 60 9.51 0.96 16.21
C GLY A 60 9.09 1.19 14.75
N VAL A 61 7.80 1.31 14.46
CA VAL A 61 7.33 1.75 13.13
C VAL A 61 7.48 3.27 13.03
N ASP A 62 8.14 3.77 11.99
CA ASP A 62 8.30 5.21 11.78
C ASP A 62 7.26 5.77 10.81
N ALA A 63 6.95 5.01 9.77
CA ALA A 63 6.04 5.41 8.71
C ALA A 63 5.11 4.28 8.25
N ILE A 64 3.96 4.68 7.71
CA ILE A 64 3.06 3.78 6.98
C ILE A 64 2.65 4.42 5.65
N ILE A 65 2.48 3.59 4.62
CA ILE A 65 1.85 3.98 3.37
C ILE A 65 0.38 3.54 3.44
N ASP A 66 -0.52 4.50 3.68
CA ASP A 66 -1.96 4.27 3.71
C ASP A 66 -2.53 4.27 2.29
N LEU A 67 -2.86 3.07 1.80
CA LEU A 67 -3.39 2.87 0.45
C LEU A 67 -4.93 2.95 0.39
N SER A 68 -5.55 3.62 1.36
CA SER A 68 -6.98 3.92 1.34
C SER A 68 -7.32 4.99 0.30
N THR A 69 -8.18 4.63 -0.64
CA THR A 69 -8.74 5.49 -1.70
C THR A 69 -10.14 6.01 -1.33
N PRO A 70 -10.77 6.91 -2.11
CA PRO A 70 -12.14 7.37 -1.87
C PRO A 70 -13.16 6.24 -1.73
N ASP A 71 -13.10 5.26 -2.63
CA ASP A 71 -14.03 4.13 -2.68
C ASP A 71 -13.84 3.15 -1.53
N LEU A 72 -12.66 3.19 -0.93
CA LEU A 72 -12.36 2.50 0.30
C LEU A 72 -12.89 3.28 1.51
N GLY A 73 -12.93 4.62 1.49
CA GLY A 73 -13.35 5.46 2.62
C GLY A 73 -12.23 6.25 3.30
N ARG A 74 -11.20 6.66 2.54
CA ARG A 74 -10.14 7.54 3.06
C ARG A 74 -10.72 8.78 3.75
N SER A 75 -10.06 9.25 4.81
CA SER A 75 -10.47 10.45 5.55
C SER A 75 -9.24 11.23 5.99
N MET A 76 -9.02 12.39 5.38
CA MET A 76 -7.84 13.22 5.68
C MET A 76 -7.86 13.77 7.11
N SER A 77 -9.04 14.10 7.65
CA SER A 77 -9.16 14.57 9.04
C SER A 77 -8.72 13.51 10.03
N LEU A 78 -9.15 12.26 9.84
CA LEU A 78 -8.73 11.14 10.69
C LEU A 78 -7.24 10.84 10.51
N SER A 79 -6.73 10.83 9.28
CA SER A 79 -5.30 10.64 9.03
C SER A 79 -4.44 11.72 9.73
N VAL A 80 -4.90 12.98 9.78
CA VAL A 80 -4.23 14.05 10.55
C VAL A 80 -4.28 13.77 12.05
N ASP A 81 -5.44 13.40 12.59
CA ASP A 81 -5.59 13.06 14.01
C ASP A 81 -4.64 11.92 14.40
N TYR A 82 -4.59 10.87 13.57
CA TYR A 82 -3.71 9.73 13.76
C TYR A 82 -2.24 10.10 13.71
N ALA A 83 -1.79 10.83 12.68
CA ALA A 83 -0.39 11.21 12.57
C ALA A 83 0.06 12.12 13.73
N LYS A 84 -0.77 13.09 14.14
CA LYS A 84 -0.45 13.98 15.26
C LYS A 84 -0.37 13.26 16.59
N ALA A 85 -1.32 12.35 16.85
CA ALA A 85 -1.39 11.68 18.14
C ALA A 85 -0.35 10.54 18.28
N SER A 86 -0.14 9.77 17.22
CA SER A 86 0.81 8.64 17.22
C SER A 86 2.26 9.04 16.97
N GLY A 87 2.50 10.14 16.24
CA GLY A 87 3.83 10.52 15.77
C GLY A 87 4.35 9.69 14.58
N LEU A 88 3.47 8.93 13.90
CA LEU A 88 3.81 8.26 12.64
C LEU A 88 3.81 9.23 11.46
N HIS A 89 4.72 8.99 10.52
CA HIS A 89 4.61 9.54 9.17
C HIS A 89 3.58 8.74 8.38
N ILE A 90 2.52 9.39 7.90
CA ILE A 90 1.46 8.72 7.13
C ILE A 90 1.48 9.28 5.71
N VAL A 91 1.92 8.45 4.76
CA VAL A 91 1.85 8.76 3.33
C VAL A 91 0.50 8.31 2.80
N VAL A 92 -0.29 9.21 2.25
CA VAL A 92 -1.68 8.93 1.81
C VAL A 92 -1.77 8.75 0.30
N ALA A 93 -2.76 7.96 -0.13
CA ALA A 93 -2.98 7.64 -1.53
C ALA A 93 -4.04 8.52 -2.23
N THR A 94 -3.77 8.83 -3.50
CA THR A 94 -4.81 9.09 -4.51
C THR A 94 -5.15 7.78 -5.23
N GLY A 95 -5.94 7.85 -6.30
CA GLY A 95 -6.34 6.69 -7.10
C GLY A 95 -7.68 6.12 -6.66
N ILE A 96 -8.00 4.94 -7.20
CA ILE A 96 -9.26 4.21 -6.99
C ILE A 96 -8.93 2.73 -6.85
N TRP A 97 -9.49 2.07 -5.85
CA TRP A 97 -9.27 0.64 -5.61
C TRP A 97 -10.11 -0.20 -6.58
N ARG A 98 -11.27 -0.70 -6.17
CA ARG A 98 -12.11 -1.61 -7.00
C ARG A 98 -13.46 -1.02 -7.38
N GLU A 99 -14.03 -0.18 -6.53
CA GLU A 99 -15.37 0.34 -6.73
C GLU A 99 -15.32 1.66 -7.51
N VAL A 100 -15.03 1.54 -8.81
CA VAL A 100 -14.91 2.71 -9.70
C VAL A 100 -16.22 3.51 -9.69
N PRO A 101 -16.21 4.78 -9.22
CA PRO A 101 -17.39 5.63 -9.19
C PRO A 101 -18.09 5.69 -10.53
N ARG A 102 -19.42 5.61 -10.53
CA ARG A 102 -20.24 5.52 -11.76
C ARG A 102 -19.89 6.62 -12.77
N GLN A 103 -19.64 7.84 -12.31
CA GLN A 103 -19.31 8.98 -13.15
C GLN A 103 -17.92 8.85 -13.79
N LEU A 104 -16.93 8.24 -13.12
CA LEU A 104 -15.59 8.05 -13.71
C LEU A 104 -15.61 7.03 -14.85
N ARG A 105 -16.57 6.09 -14.86
CA ARG A 105 -16.69 5.08 -15.93
C ARG A 105 -17.01 5.67 -17.31
N SER A 106 -17.51 6.91 -17.37
CA SER A 106 -17.77 7.60 -18.63
C SER A 106 -16.71 8.64 -19.00
N TRP A 107 -15.66 8.79 -18.18
CA TRP A 107 -14.57 9.70 -18.44
C TRP A 107 -13.48 9.03 -19.27
N SER A 108 -12.60 9.82 -19.87
CA SER A 108 -11.37 9.28 -20.44
C SER A 108 -10.31 9.07 -19.33
N PRO A 109 -9.28 8.24 -19.59
CA PRO A 109 -8.13 8.13 -18.70
C PRO A 109 -7.47 9.47 -18.39
N GLU A 110 -7.37 10.38 -19.37
CA GLU A 110 -6.77 11.71 -19.21
C GLU A 110 -7.55 12.57 -18.23
N ARG A 111 -8.88 12.64 -18.40
CA ARG A 111 -9.74 13.39 -17.48
C ARG A 111 -9.72 12.81 -16.07
N THR A 112 -9.59 11.49 -15.95
CA THR A 112 -9.46 10.84 -14.64
C THR A 112 -8.09 11.13 -14.01
N ALA A 113 -7.03 11.18 -14.82
CA ALA A 113 -5.68 11.53 -14.38
C ALA A 113 -5.62 12.96 -13.82
N GLU A 114 -6.38 13.92 -14.37
CA GLU A 114 -6.48 15.28 -13.83
C GLU A 114 -6.84 15.29 -12.32
N VAL A 115 -7.71 14.38 -11.87
CA VAL A 115 -8.05 14.25 -10.44
C VAL A 115 -6.83 13.81 -9.64
N PHE A 116 -6.13 12.76 -10.09
CA PHE A 116 -4.96 12.25 -9.37
C PHE A 116 -3.84 13.28 -9.35
N VAL A 117 -3.60 13.97 -10.47
CA VAL A 117 -2.58 15.03 -10.58
C VAL A 117 -2.91 16.19 -9.65
N ARG A 118 -4.18 16.61 -9.56
CA ARG A 118 -4.61 17.64 -8.60
C ARG A 118 -4.30 17.23 -7.16
N GLU A 119 -4.65 16.00 -6.79
CA GLU A 119 -4.42 15.50 -5.42
C GLU A 119 -2.95 15.36 -5.06
N ILE A 120 -2.09 15.15 -6.05
CA ILE A 120 -0.63 15.07 -5.87
C ILE A 120 0.01 16.47 -5.79
N ARG A 121 -0.43 17.42 -6.62
CA ARG A 121 0.24 18.73 -6.74
C ARG A 121 -0.34 19.81 -5.85
N GLU A 122 -1.65 19.81 -5.69
CA GLU A 122 -2.41 20.85 -4.99
C GLU A 122 -2.88 20.35 -3.62
N GLY A 123 -3.62 19.24 -3.61
CA GLY A 123 -4.11 18.61 -2.39
C GLY A 123 -5.41 17.82 -2.57
N ILE A 124 -5.71 16.97 -1.59
CA ILE A 124 -6.89 16.11 -1.54
C ILE A 124 -8.09 16.91 -1.00
N GLN A 125 -9.22 16.85 -1.71
CA GLN A 125 -10.43 17.62 -1.39
C GLN A 125 -10.13 19.13 -1.31
N ASP A 126 -10.56 19.79 -0.22
CA ASP A 126 -10.32 21.21 0.07
C ASP A 126 -9.20 21.40 1.11
N THR A 127 -8.21 20.50 1.12
CA THR A 127 -7.06 20.53 2.03
C THR A 127 -5.74 20.73 1.28
N ASP A 128 -4.69 21.15 1.98
CA ASP A 128 -3.32 21.22 1.43
C ASP A 128 -2.56 19.87 1.52
N ILE A 129 -3.25 18.78 1.86
CA ILE A 129 -2.65 17.46 2.05
C ILE A 129 -2.49 16.77 0.69
N LYS A 130 -1.25 16.43 0.33
CA LYS A 130 -0.93 15.84 -0.98
C LYS A 130 -0.78 14.33 -0.92
N ALA A 131 -1.22 13.66 -1.97
CA ALA A 131 -0.99 12.23 -2.14
C ALA A 131 0.48 11.94 -2.49
N GLY A 132 1.09 10.99 -1.79
CA GLY A 132 2.45 10.51 -2.06
C GLY A 132 2.52 9.21 -2.86
N VAL A 133 1.37 8.60 -3.18
CA VAL A 133 1.26 7.36 -3.96
C VAL A 133 -0.10 7.29 -4.67
N ILE A 134 -0.15 6.60 -5.81
CA ILE A 134 -1.37 6.32 -6.58
C ILE A 134 -1.75 4.85 -6.34
N LYS A 135 -2.96 4.59 -5.82
CA LYS A 135 -3.48 3.24 -5.64
C LYS A 135 -4.41 2.84 -6.80
N VAL A 136 -4.24 1.62 -7.28
CA VAL A 136 -5.08 0.99 -8.33
C VAL A 136 -5.40 -0.45 -7.96
N ALA A 137 -6.47 -1.05 -8.50
CA ALA A 137 -6.76 -2.46 -8.21
C ALA A 137 -7.37 -3.25 -9.37
N SER A 138 -7.20 -4.57 -9.28
CA SER A 138 -7.92 -5.60 -10.02
C SER A 138 -7.86 -6.89 -9.20
N ASP A 139 -8.92 -7.69 -9.15
CA ASP A 139 -8.96 -8.88 -8.27
C ASP A 139 -9.20 -10.15 -9.12
N ALA A 140 -9.77 -11.22 -8.55
CA ALA A 140 -9.93 -12.52 -9.18
C ALA A 140 -10.73 -12.49 -10.50
N GLU A 141 -11.54 -11.45 -10.73
CA GLU A 141 -12.23 -11.18 -11.99
C GLU A 141 -11.31 -10.73 -13.13
N GLY A 142 -10.03 -10.48 -12.84
CA GLY A 142 -9.07 -9.91 -13.78
C GLY A 142 -9.21 -8.38 -13.93
N VAL A 143 -8.70 -7.83 -15.03
CA VAL A 143 -8.76 -6.39 -15.30
C VAL A 143 -10.01 -6.07 -16.12
N SER A 144 -11.02 -5.50 -15.48
CA SER A 144 -12.22 -4.99 -16.16
C SER A 144 -11.94 -3.72 -16.97
N GLU A 145 -12.85 -3.32 -17.86
CA GLU A 145 -12.74 -2.05 -18.61
C GLU A 145 -12.61 -0.84 -17.68
N ALA A 146 -13.36 -0.83 -16.58
CA ALA A 146 -13.29 0.24 -15.59
C ALA A 146 -11.94 0.23 -14.86
N ALA A 147 -11.39 -0.95 -14.53
CA ALA A 147 -10.08 -1.06 -13.92
C ALA A 147 -8.95 -0.65 -14.89
N GLU A 148 -9.04 -1.02 -16.18
CA GLU A 148 -8.09 -0.60 -17.21
C GLU A 148 -8.08 0.93 -17.39
N LEU A 149 -9.26 1.57 -17.38
CA LEU A 149 -9.36 3.04 -17.38
C LEU A 149 -8.59 3.67 -16.22
N ILE A 150 -8.76 3.14 -15.00
CA ILE A 150 -8.04 3.62 -13.80
C ILE A 150 -6.53 3.36 -13.90
N LEU A 151 -6.11 2.19 -14.38
CA LEU A 151 -4.69 1.88 -14.60
C LEU A 151 -4.04 2.86 -15.58
N ARG A 152 -4.70 3.14 -16.71
CA ARG A 152 -4.20 4.11 -17.70
C ARG A 152 -4.15 5.52 -17.13
N ALA A 153 -5.16 5.94 -16.36
CA ALA A 153 -5.16 7.23 -15.66
C ALA A 153 -4.01 7.34 -14.65
N ALA A 154 -3.74 6.29 -13.88
CA ALA A 154 -2.62 6.23 -12.95
C ALA A 154 -1.27 6.33 -13.66
N ALA A 155 -1.10 5.65 -14.80
CA ALA A 155 0.11 5.76 -15.62
C ALA A 155 0.37 7.19 -16.12
N ILE A 156 -0.69 7.88 -16.59
CA ILE A 156 -0.61 9.29 -17.01
C ILE A 156 -0.20 10.18 -15.83
N ALA A 157 -0.91 10.08 -14.70
CA ALA A 157 -0.65 10.89 -13.52
C ALA A 157 0.76 10.64 -12.95
N SER A 158 1.21 9.38 -12.90
CA SER A 158 2.55 9.00 -12.46
C SER A 158 3.63 9.61 -13.36
N ARG A 159 3.46 9.56 -14.69
CA ARG A 159 4.41 10.16 -15.63
C ARG A 159 4.48 11.68 -15.49
N GLU A 160 3.34 12.33 -15.27
CA GLU A 160 3.30 13.79 -15.15
C GLU A 160 3.86 14.32 -13.82
N THR A 161 3.71 13.56 -12.74
CA THR A 161 4.02 14.03 -11.38
C THR A 161 5.25 13.38 -10.79
N GLY A 162 5.70 12.25 -11.34
CA GLY A 162 6.69 11.37 -10.73
C GLY A 162 6.14 10.53 -9.59
N CYS A 163 4.87 10.68 -9.18
CA CYS A 163 4.27 9.93 -8.07
C CYS A 163 4.21 8.41 -8.39
N PRO A 164 4.59 7.54 -7.45
CA PRO A 164 4.62 6.10 -7.71
C PRO A 164 3.23 5.47 -7.67
N ILE A 165 3.09 4.29 -8.28
CA ILE A 165 1.87 3.51 -8.35
C ILE A 165 2.04 2.27 -7.47
N SER A 166 1.08 2.00 -6.58
CA SER A 166 0.97 0.74 -5.84
C SER A 166 -0.34 0.05 -6.20
N SER A 167 -0.29 -1.19 -6.66
CA SER A 167 -1.49 -1.91 -7.09
C SER A 167 -2.09 -2.78 -5.98
N HIS A 168 -3.29 -3.30 -6.24
CA HIS A 168 -3.88 -4.48 -5.61
C HIS A 168 -4.10 -5.47 -6.74
N GLN A 169 -3.68 -6.73 -6.55
CA GLN A 169 -3.90 -7.81 -7.50
C GLN A 169 -4.38 -9.09 -6.81
N TRP A 170 -4.85 -10.03 -7.63
CA TRP A 170 -5.01 -11.43 -7.25
C TRP A 170 -3.84 -12.28 -7.77
N ALA A 171 -2.81 -12.43 -6.94
CA ALA A 171 -1.57 -13.13 -7.30
C ALA A 171 -1.75 -14.59 -7.78
N PRO A 172 -2.67 -15.40 -7.22
CA PRO A 172 -2.87 -16.79 -7.70
C PRO A 172 -3.31 -16.92 -9.16
N LEU A 173 -3.86 -15.85 -9.77
CA LEU A 173 -4.23 -15.82 -11.20
C LEU A 173 -3.33 -14.88 -12.00
N GLU A 174 -2.17 -14.52 -11.46
CA GLU A 174 -1.18 -13.67 -12.12
C GLU A 174 -1.73 -12.33 -12.64
N VAL A 175 -2.77 -11.78 -12.00
CA VAL A 175 -3.45 -10.54 -12.45
C VAL A 175 -2.50 -9.35 -12.50
N GLY A 176 -1.50 -9.32 -11.61
CA GLY A 176 -0.45 -8.31 -11.60
C GLY A 176 0.35 -8.24 -12.91
N TRP A 177 0.50 -9.36 -13.63
CA TRP A 177 1.13 -9.34 -14.96
C TRP A 177 0.33 -8.52 -15.96
N ARG A 178 -0.99 -8.71 -15.99
CA ARG A 178 -1.88 -7.95 -16.88
C ARG A 178 -1.90 -6.46 -16.50
N GLN A 179 -1.89 -6.14 -15.21
CA GLN A 179 -1.77 -4.75 -14.75
C GLN A 179 -0.45 -4.11 -15.22
N MET A 180 0.66 -4.82 -15.06
CA MET A 180 1.98 -4.36 -15.52
C MET A 180 1.99 -4.09 -17.03
N GLU A 181 1.43 -5.00 -17.84
CA GLU A 181 1.33 -4.80 -19.30
C GLU A 181 0.57 -3.53 -19.66
N ILE A 182 -0.57 -3.27 -19.03
CA ILE A 182 -1.40 -2.09 -19.28
C ILE A 182 -0.66 -0.81 -18.83
N LEU A 183 -0.04 -0.83 -17.65
CA LEU A 183 0.72 0.32 -17.14
C LEU A 183 1.90 0.65 -18.06
N ARG A 184 2.61 -0.38 -18.53
CA ARG A 184 3.72 -0.23 -19.48
C ARG A 184 3.25 0.28 -20.84
N ASP A 185 2.16 -0.26 -21.37
CA ASP A 185 1.53 0.20 -22.62
C ASP A 185 1.09 1.67 -22.52
N ALA A 186 0.56 2.08 -21.38
CA ALA A 186 0.20 3.47 -21.09
C ALA A 186 1.41 4.39 -20.82
N GLY A 187 2.63 3.85 -20.84
CA GLY A 187 3.89 4.59 -20.69
C GLY A 187 4.23 4.96 -19.25
N ALA A 188 3.80 4.19 -18.26
CA ALA A 188 4.31 4.31 -16.89
C ALA A 188 5.79 3.88 -16.83
N ASN A 189 6.57 4.53 -15.96
CA ASN A 189 7.90 4.04 -15.62
C ASN A 189 7.78 2.85 -14.66
N MET A 190 8.25 1.66 -15.06
CA MET A 190 8.15 0.45 -14.22
C MET A 190 8.93 0.59 -12.91
N ASP A 191 9.99 1.40 -12.87
CA ASP A 191 10.71 1.77 -11.64
C ASP A 191 9.90 2.66 -10.68
N ARG A 192 8.65 2.98 -11.03
CA ARG A 192 7.70 3.68 -10.18
C ARG A 192 6.45 2.82 -9.88
N VAL A 193 6.45 1.54 -10.25
CA VAL A 193 5.31 0.65 -10.06
C VAL A 193 5.64 -0.41 -9.02
N CYS A 194 4.74 -0.59 -8.06
CA CYS A 194 4.75 -1.68 -7.10
C CYS A 194 3.50 -2.56 -7.29
N ILE A 195 3.72 -3.87 -7.44
CA ILE A 195 2.62 -4.84 -7.57
C ILE A 195 2.24 -5.36 -6.18
N GLY A 196 1.02 -5.03 -5.76
CA GLY A 196 0.46 -5.39 -4.45
C GLY A 196 0.28 -6.88 -4.25
N HIS A 197 0.12 -7.33 -2.99
CA HIS A 197 -0.29 -8.71 -2.66
C HIS A 197 0.57 -9.81 -3.30
N SER A 198 1.83 -9.49 -3.59
CA SER A 198 2.75 -10.42 -4.24
C SER A 198 3.12 -11.59 -3.32
N ALA A 199 2.98 -11.40 -2.00
CA ALA A 199 3.12 -12.47 -1.01
C ALA A 199 1.92 -13.44 -0.94
N ASP A 200 0.83 -13.22 -1.70
CA ASP A 200 -0.30 -14.16 -1.76
C ASP A 200 -0.04 -15.37 -2.70
N THR A 201 1.14 -15.45 -3.31
CA THR A 201 1.63 -16.62 -4.04
C THR A 201 3.01 -17.04 -3.53
N THR A 202 3.33 -18.32 -3.65
CA THR A 202 4.67 -18.88 -3.40
C THR A 202 5.41 -19.20 -4.69
N ASP A 203 4.85 -18.83 -5.84
CA ASP A 203 5.47 -19.01 -7.15
C ASP A 203 6.58 -17.99 -7.36
N VAL A 204 7.80 -18.39 -7.06
CA VAL A 204 8.98 -17.51 -7.19
C VAL A 204 9.25 -17.16 -8.65
N GLU A 205 8.96 -18.04 -9.61
CA GLU A 205 9.23 -17.79 -11.03
C GLU A 205 8.32 -16.68 -11.58
N TYR A 206 7.03 -16.69 -11.21
CA TYR A 206 6.10 -15.61 -11.52
C TYR A 206 6.56 -14.28 -10.91
N LEU A 207 6.97 -14.28 -9.64
CA LEU A 207 7.44 -13.09 -8.95
C LEU A 207 8.73 -12.53 -9.59
N GLU A 208 9.68 -13.39 -9.95
CA GLU A 208 10.88 -12.99 -10.69
C GLU A 208 10.54 -12.45 -12.09
N ARG A 209 9.52 -13.00 -12.77
CA ARG A 209 9.07 -12.46 -14.06
C ARG A 209 8.60 -11.02 -13.93
N LEU A 210 7.83 -10.70 -12.87
CA LEU A 210 7.44 -9.32 -12.56
C LEU A 210 8.66 -8.45 -12.26
N LEU A 211 9.56 -8.89 -11.38
CA LEU A 211 10.78 -8.16 -11.01
C LEU A 211 11.66 -7.83 -12.22
N ASN A 212 11.82 -8.77 -13.15
CA ASN A 212 12.53 -8.56 -14.40
C ASN A 212 11.84 -7.54 -15.33
N ALA A 213 10.55 -7.27 -15.16
CA ALA A 213 9.86 -6.19 -15.86
C ALA A 213 10.11 -4.81 -15.23
N GLY A 214 10.86 -4.73 -14.13
CA GLY A 214 11.32 -3.50 -13.49
C GLY A 214 10.43 -2.99 -12.35
N VAL A 215 9.39 -3.74 -11.96
CA VAL A 215 8.49 -3.33 -10.86
C VAL A 215 9.06 -3.70 -9.49
N TYR A 216 8.55 -3.04 -8.45
CA TYR A 216 8.68 -3.49 -7.06
C TYR A 216 7.60 -4.53 -6.74
N LEU A 217 7.85 -5.35 -5.73
CA LEU A 217 6.85 -6.26 -5.16
C LEU A 217 6.50 -5.83 -3.74
N SER A 218 5.20 -5.71 -3.48
CA SER A 218 4.69 -5.59 -2.13
C SER A 218 4.48 -7.00 -1.55
N MET A 219 5.42 -7.42 -0.71
CA MET A 219 5.36 -8.64 0.07
C MET A 219 4.54 -8.39 1.34
N ASP A 220 3.25 -8.07 1.13
CA ASP A 220 2.32 -7.65 2.17
C ASP A 220 1.41 -8.80 2.68
N ARG A 221 0.32 -8.48 3.37
CA ARG A 221 -0.69 -9.45 3.87
C ARG A 221 -0.21 -10.43 4.95
N TYR A 222 0.86 -10.13 5.66
CA TYR A 222 1.25 -10.87 6.87
C TYR A 222 0.16 -10.79 7.97
N PRO A 223 -0.18 -11.90 8.69
CA PRO A 223 0.44 -13.21 8.65
C PRO A 223 -0.16 -14.20 7.61
N GLY A 224 -1.12 -13.78 6.79
CA GLY A 224 -1.83 -14.67 5.87
C GLY A 224 -2.63 -15.76 6.59
N GLY A 225 -2.64 -16.97 6.02
CA GLY A 225 -3.41 -18.11 6.55
C GLY A 225 -4.86 -18.18 6.07
N THR A 226 -5.72 -18.88 6.81
CA THR A 226 -7.14 -19.01 6.48
C THR A 226 -7.87 -17.71 6.82
N VAL A 227 -8.33 -16.99 5.79
CA VAL A 227 -9.03 -15.71 5.93
C VAL A 227 -10.51 -15.93 5.66
N ALA A 228 -11.37 -15.44 6.56
CA ALA A 228 -12.80 -15.38 6.31
C ALA A 228 -13.11 -14.29 5.27
N THR A 229 -13.89 -14.64 4.27
CA THR A 229 -14.38 -13.77 3.19
C THR A 229 -15.90 -13.84 3.13
N ALA A 230 -16.53 -12.93 2.39
CA ALA A 230 -17.98 -12.94 2.20
C ALA A 230 -18.47 -14.27 1.56
N ASP A 231 -17.64 -14.92 0.76
CA ASP A 231 -17.95 -16.14 0.01
C ASP A 231 -17.42 -17.43 0.68
N GLY A 232 -16.92 -17.34 1.92
CA GLY A 232 -16.42 -18.49 2.68
C GLY A 232 -14.98 -18.30 3.20
N GLN A 233 -14.21 -19.38 3.28
CA GLN A 233 -12.80 -19.33 3.71
C GLN A 233 -11.87 -19.32 2.51
N GLN A 234 -11.00 -18.32 2.45
CA GLN A 234 -9.91 -18.27 1.49
C GLN A 234 -8.62 -18.73 2.18
N GLN A 235 -7.97 -19.75 1.63
CA GLN A 235 -6.62 -20.12 2.07
C GLN A 235 -5.60 -19.22 1.38
N ARG A 236 -4.81 -18.48 2.18
CA ARG A 236 -3.64 -17.74 1.71
C ARG A 236 -2.35 -18.39 2.25
N PRO A 237 -1.19 -18.13 1.63
CA PRO A 237 0.09 -18.54 2.20
C PRO A 237 0.22 -18.05 3.65
N THR A 238 0.72 -18.93 4.52
CA THR A 238 1.03 -18.58 5.92
C THR A 238 2.24 -17.66 5.98
N TRP A 239 2.49 -17.04 7.14
CA TRP A 239 3.63 -16.13 7.30
C TRP A 239 4.97 -16.84 7.11
N GLU A 240 5.07 -18.13 7.47
CA GLU A 240 6.25 -18.96 7.22
C GLU A 240 6.48 -19.17 5.73
N GLN A 241 5.42 -19.47 4.97
CA GLN A 241 5.50 -19.62 3.51
C GLN A 241 5.85 -18.30 2.83
N ARG A 242 5.32 -17.16 3.32
CA ARG A 242 5.69 -15.82 2.84
C ARG A 242 7.16 -15.54 3.10
N ASN A 243 7.65 -15.80 4.31
CA ASN A 243 9.06 -15.63 4.65
C ASN A 243 9.97 -16.53 3.80
N ALA A 244 9.58 -17.78 3.55
CA ALA A 244 10.33 -18.67 2.67
C ALA A 244 10.41 -18.10 1.24
N THR A 245 9.31 -17.51 0.74
CA THR A 245 9.25 -16.86 -0.58
C THR A 245 10.13 -15.59 -0.61
N VAL A 246 10.03 -14.72 0.40
CA VAL A 246 10.87 -13.52 0.54
C VAL A 246 12.35 -13.92 0.57
N LYS A 247 12.72 -14.89 1.41
CA LYS A 247 14.10 -15.39 1.48
C LYS A 247 14.57 -15.93 0.13
N ALA A 248 13.73 -16.70 -0.56
CA ALA A 248 14.07 -17.25 -1.87
C ALA A 248 14.32 -16.16 -2.93
N LEU A 249 13.63 -15.02 -2.86
CA LEU A 249 13.89 -13.85 -3.72
C LEU A 249 15.14 -13.08 -3.30
N VAL A 250 15.36 -12.92 -1.98
CA VAL A 250 16.57 -12.31 -1.42
C VAL A 250 17.82 -13.08 -1.84
N ASP A 251 17.82 -14.41 -1.71
CA ASP A 251 18.95 -15.29 -2.08
C ASP A 251 19.27 -15.19 -3.58
N ARG A 252 18.30 -14.76 -4.40
CA ARG A 252 18.45 -14.51 -5.85
C ARG A 252 18.85 -13.06 -6.18
N GLY A 253 19.04 -12.20 -5.18
CA GLY A 253 19.51 -10.82 -5.35
C GLY A 253 18.41 -9.76 -5.46
N TRP A 254 17.14 -10.12 -5.23
CA TRP A 254 16.01 -9.21 -5.47
C TRP A 254 15.62 -8.29 -4.32
N ALA A 255 16.34 -8.32 -3.19
CA ALA A 255 15.98 -7.55 -1.98
C ALA A 255 15.70 -6.06 -2.25
N HIS A 256 16.45 -5.45 -3.17
CA HIS A 256 16.32 -4.04 -3.57
C HIS A 256 15.00 -3.70 -4.29
N ARG A 257 14.10 -4.66 -4.51
CA ARG A 257 12.77 -4.47 -5.11
C ARG A 257 11.64 -4.96 -4.23
N LEU A 258 11.92 -5.39 -3.00
CA LEU A 258 10.93 -5.95 -2.09
C LEU A 258 10.60 -4.92 -1.00
N MET A 259 9.31 -4.71 -0.77
CA MET A 259 8.81 -3.98 0.39
C MET A 259 7.83 -4.86 1.15
N LEU A 260 7.79 -4.76 2.47
CA LEU A 260 6.93 -5.61 3.31
C LEU A 260 5.88 -4.76 4.04
N GLY A 261 4.72 -5.38 4.26
CA GLY A 261 3.61 -4.79 5.00
C GLY A 261 2.60 -5.84 5.44
N HIS A 262 1.47 -5.40 5.99
CA HIS A 262 0.45 -6.30 6.50
C HIS A 262 -0.86 -6.24 5.72
N ASP A 263 -1.07 -5.20 4.89
CA ASP A 263 -2.40 -4.87 4.38
C ASP A 263 -3.41 -4.95 5.54
N TYR A 264 -3.06 -4.30 6.65
CA TYR A 264 -3.89 -4.30 7.82
C TYR A 264 -4.92 -3.19 7.69
N ALA A 265 -6.18 -3.61 7.58
CA ALA A 265 -7.34 -2.76 7.72
C ALA A 265 -8.02 -3.05 9.07
N PRO A 266 -7.77 -2.21 10.09
CA PRO A 266 -8.52 -2.28 11.34
C PRO A 266 -10.01 -2.12 11.04
N GLY A 267 -10.81 -3.08 11.52
CA GLY A 267 -12.26 -3.01 11.40
C GLY A 267 -12.87 -2.14 12.50
N LEU A 268 -14.19 -2.06 12.53
CA LEU A 268 -14.93 -1.37 13.60
C LEU A 268 -15.00 -2.15 14.92
N GLN A 269 -14.46 -3.37 14.97
CA GLN A 269 -14.52 -4.23 16.16
C GLN A 269 -13.23 -4.16 16.99
N PRO A 270 -13.32 -4.27 18.34
CA PRO A 270 -12.15 -4.32 19.22
C PRO A 270 -11.21 -5.47 18.87
N ARG A 271 -9.89 -5.27 19.02
CA ARG A 271 -8.86 -6.28 18.73
C ARG A 271 -7.91 -6.49 19.90
N SER A 272 -7.30 -7.67 19.92
CA SER A 272 -6.30 -8.06 20.91
C SER A 272 -4.96 -7.37 20.65
N MET A 273 -4.30 -6.96 21.74
CA MET A 273 -2.91 -6.49 21.72
C MET A 273 -1.94 -7.70 21.67
N PRO A 274 -0.76 -7.60 21.03
CA PRO A 274 -0.28 -6.42 20.30
C PRO A 274 -1.02 -6.18 18.98
N THR A 275 -1.06 -4.94 18.52
CA THR A 275 -1.65 -4.59 17.21
C THR A 275 -0.98 -5.37 16.08
N ARG A 276 -1.75 -5.65 15.03
CA ARG A 276 -1.25 -6.39 13.86
C ARG A 276 -0.15 -5.63 13.11
N TYR A 277 -0.03 -4.30 13.25
CA TYR A 277 1.09 -3.53 12.69
C TYR A 277 2.47 -3.98 13.20
N LEU A 278 2.52 -4.70 14.33
CA LEU A 278 3.77 -5.18 14.92
C LEU A 278 4.11 -6.63 14.53
N PHE A 279 3.28 -7.32 13.74
CA PHE A 279 3.54 -8.73 13.41
C PHE A 279 4.88 -8.90 12.66
N LEU A 280 5.19 -8.02 11.71
CA LEU A 280 6.47 -8.05 11.00
C LEU A 280 7.65 -7.89 11.96
N SER A 281 7.66 -6.86 12.81
CA SER A 281 8.79 -6.56 13.70
C SER A 281 8.96 -7.60 14.82
N THR A 282 7.86 -8.17 15.31
CA THR A 282 7.87 -9.11 16.44
C THR A 282 8.02 -10.58 16.03
N THR A 283 7.61 -10.96 14.81
CA THR A 283 7.57 -12.36 14.38
C THR A 283 8.28 -12.57 13.05
N ALA A 284 7.84 -11.92 11.97
CA ALA A 284 8.30 -12.28 10.63
C ALA A 284 9.76 -11.90 10.37
N LEU A 285 10.18 -10.68 10.74
CA LEU A 285 11.55 -10.22 10.54
C LEU A 285 12.56 -10.95 11.44
N PRO A 286 12.30 -11.19 12.74
CA PRO A 286 13.13 -12.09 13.54
C PRO A 286 13.33 -13.46 12.89
N ALA A 287 12.27 -14.09 12.37
CA ALA A 287 12.38 -15.38 11.70
C ALA A 287 13.18 -15.30 10.38
N LEU A 288 13.10 -14.20 9.62
CA LEU A 288 13.97 -13.99 8.45
C LEU A 288 15.45 -13.92 8.85
N ARG A 289 15.79 -13.22 9.95
CA ARG A 289 17.15 -13.19 10.49
C ARG A 289 17.65 -14.57 10.86
N GLU A 290 16.84 -15.34 11.60
CA GLU A 290 17.16 -16.71 11.99
C GLU A 290 17.37 -17.64 10.77
N SER A 291 16.68 -17.36 9.67
CA SER A 291 16.85 -18.07 8.39
C SER A 291 18.09 -17.63 7.59
N GLY A 292 18.89 -16.69 8.10
CA GLY A 292 20.16 -16.26 7.52
C GLY A 292 20.08 -15.02 6.62
N VAL A 293 18.97 -14.27 6.62
CA VAL A 293 18.88 -12.99 5.92
C VAL A 293 19.62 -11.91 6.75
N PRO A 294 20.63 -11.21 6.21
CA PRO A 294 21.38 -10.20 6.95
C PRO A 294 20.53 -9.00 7.40
N ASP A 295 20.92 -8.37 8.51
CA ASP A 295 20.24 -7.19 9.03
C ASP A 295 20.24 -6.03 8.02
N GLU A 296 21.34 -5.82 7.29
CA GLU A 296 21.38 -4.78 6.25
C GLU A 296 20.36 -5.03 5.13
N THR A 297 20.04 -6.31 4.83
CA THR A 297 19.05 -6.66 3.82
C THR A 297 17.63 -6.43 4.31
N ILE A 298 17.36 -6.70 5.59
CA ILE A 298 16.08 -6.37 6.20
C ILE A 298 15.89 -4.86 6.29
N ASP A 299 16.93 -4.13 6.70
CA ASP A 299 16.90 -2.66 6.75
C ASP A 299 16.68 -2.05 5.37
N LEU A 300 17.31 -2.62 4.34
CA LEU A 300 17.06 -2.27 2.94
C LEU A 300 15.56 -2.40 2.59
N MET A 301 14.95 -3.56 2.82
CA MET A 301 13.54 -3.80 2.47
C MET A 301 12.55 -2.96 3.29
N MET A 302 12.90 -2.58 4.53
CA MET A 302 12.00 -1.84 5.44
C MET A 302 12.23 -0.32 5.45
N ARG A 303 13.39 0.17 4.98
CA ARG A 303 13.74 1.60 4.96
C ARG A 303 14.18 2.07 3.59
N GLY A 304 15.21 1.44 3.03
CA GLY A 304 15.84 1.86 1.78
C GLY A 304 14.91 1.78 0.58
N VAL A 305 14.25 0.64 0.39
CA VAL A 305 13.34 0.37 -0.73
C VAL A 305 12.07 1.23 -0.65
N PRO A 306 11.35 1.34 0.49
CA PRO A 306 10.22 2.27 0.60
C PRO A 306 10.60 3.73 0.32
N ARG A 307 11.76 4.18 0.81
CA ARG A 307 12.26 5.54 0.50
C ARG A 307 12.49 5.72 -0.99
N ALA A 308 13.24 4.83 -1.63
CA ALA A 308 13.51 4.88 -3.07
C ALA A 308 12.22 4.79 -3.90
N PHE A 309 11.27 3.95 -3.49
CA PHE A 309 9.96 3.83 -4.13
C PHE A 309 9.15 5.12 -4.01
N LEU A 310 9.19 5.84 -2.90
CA LEU A 310 8.46 7.11 -2.75
C LEU A 310 9.16 8.25 -3.49
N THR A 311 10.49 8.34 -3.43
CA THR A 311 11.26 9.47 -3.99
C THR A 311 11.60 9.33 -5.47
N GLY A 312 11.74 8.10 -5.97
CA GLY A 312 12.25 7.82 -7.33
C GLY A 312 13.76 7.84 -7.43
N GLU A 313 14.45 7.94 -6.29
CA GLU A 313 15.89 7.79 -6.21
C GLU A 313 16.30 6.32 -6.35
N ALA A 314 17.54 6.08 -6.74
CA ALA A 314 18.09 4.73 -6.75
C ALA A 314 18.13 4.17 -5.33
N VAL A 315 17.90 2.86 -5.21
CA VAL A 315 18.12 2.13 -3.96
C VAL A 315 19.63 2.14 -3.68
N GLY A 316 20.04 2.96 -2.71
CA GLY A 316 21.43 3.10 -2.25
C GLY A 316 21.78 2.17 -1.11
#